data_AF-A0A2D0KNP0-F1
#
_entry.id   AF-A0A2D0KNP0-F1
#
_cell.length_a   1.000
_cell.length_b   1.000
_cell.length_c   1.000
_cell.angle_alpha   90.00
_cell.angle_beta   90.00
_cell.angle_gamma   90.00
#
_symmetry.space_group_name_H-M   'P 1'
#
loop_
_entity.id
_entity.type
_entity.pdbx_description
1 polymer ?
#
loop_
_entity_poly.entity_id
_entity_poly.type
_entity_poly.pdbx_seq_one_letter_code
_entity_poly.pdbx_strand_id
1 'polypeptide(L)'
;MTHDEFLDDMKENFISLFDEKSTEPVDYDNLFIDYKESLEQNFERYLQLFKSQVVILSQARKKGDELAMQSALLILRTHAMSLTSFFDAIVEDAESLLRTGEWSKIPEGYKLPECYNKE
;
A
#
# COMPACT_ATOMS: atom_id res chain seq x y z
N MET A 1 3.46 22.00 -0.93
CA MET A 1 2.84 20.91 -0.15
C MET A 1 3.97 19.97 0.17
N THR A 2 4.26 19.77 1.44
CA THR A 2 5.09 18.65 1.86
C THR A 2 4.41 17.39 1.33
N HIS A 3 5.06 16.65 0.42
CA HIS A 3 4.62 15.29 0.12
C HIS A 3 4.76 14.54 1.45
N ASP A 4 3.64 14.00 1.91
CA ASP A 4 3.65 13.06 3.01
C ASP A 4 4.21 11.77 2.42
N GLU A 5 5.51 11.51 2.57
CA GLU A 5 6.21 10.34 1.99
C GLU A 5 6.03 9.11 2.90
N PHE A 6 4.87 9.00 3.55
CA PHE A 6 4.66 8.07 4.65
C PHE A 6 4.75 6.60 4.20
N LEU A 7 4.42 6.28 2.94
CA LEU A 7 4.57 4.92 2.40
C LEU A 7 6.04 4.57 2.19
N ASP A 8 6.84 5.54 1.75
CA ASP A 8 8.28 5.35 1.63
C ASP A 8 8.94 5.31 3.01
N ASP A 9 8.52 6.13 3.96
CA ASP A 9 8.96 6.03 5.37
C ASP A 9 8.63 4.65 5.97
N MET A 10 7.41 4.14 5.74
CA MET A 10 7.01 2.80 6.16
C MET A 10 7.92 1.73 5.54
N LYS A 11 8.20 1.84 4.24
CA LYS A 11 9.11 0.93 3.52
C LYS A 11 10.51 0.93 4.15
N GLU A 12 11.09 2.10 4.42
CA GLU A 12 12.41 2.19 5.05
C GLU A 12 12.44 1.59 6.47
N ASN A 13 11.35 1.73 7.22
CA ASN A 13 11.19 1.04 8.51
C ASN A 13 11.12 -0.49 8.34
N PHE A 14 10.44 -0.99 7.30
CA PHE A 14 10.39 -2.43 7.02
C PHE A 14 11.77 -2.98 6.69
N ILE A 15 12.55 -2.29 5.83
CA ILE A 15 13.95 -2.65 5.51
C ILE A 15 14.77 -2.74 6.80
N SER A 16 14.73 -1.68 7.62
CA SER A 16 15.49 -1.63 8.87
C SER A 16 15.12 -2.79 9.80
N LEU A 17 13.83 -3.10 9.96
CA LEU A 17 13.37 -4.19 10.80
C LEU A 17 13.74 -5.57 10.24
N PHE A 18 13.69 -5.76 8.92
CA PHE A 18 14.13 -7.00 8.28
C PHE A 18 15.62 -7.26 8.52
N ASP A 19 16.46 -6.24 8.32
CA ASP A 19 17.90 -6.32 8.55
C ASP A 19 18.24 -6.55 10.05
N GLU A 20 17.47 -5.96 10.96
CA GLU A 20 17.64 -6.18 12.42
C GLU A 20 17.18 -7.56 12.90
N LYS A 21 16.10 -8.09 12.32
CA LYS A 21 15.46 -9.33 12.77
C LYS A 21 15.98 -10.58 12.09
N SER A 22 16.48 -10.46 10.86
CA SER A 22 16.95 -11.61 10.10
C SER A 22 18.36 -12.03 10.53
N THR A 23 18.60 -13.35 10.58
CA THR A 23 19.94 -13.92 10.79
C THR A 23 20.71 -14.09 9.48
N GLU A 24 20.03 -13.98 8.34
CA GLU A 24 20.58 -14.12 7.00
C GLU A 24 20.26 -12.87 6.16
N PRO A 25 21.05 -12.57 5.10
CA PRO A 25 20.74 -11.48 4.20
C PRO A 25 19.33 -11.62 3.60
N VAL A 26 18.55 -10.55 3.65
CA VAL A 26 17.19 -10.52 3.10
C VAL A 26 17.24 -10.25 1.60
N ASP A 27 16.59 -11.11 0.82
CA ASP A 27 16.41 -10.90 -0.61
C ASP A 27 15.11 -10.12 -0.87
N TYR A 28 15.24 -8.80 -0.91
CA TYR A 28 14.13 -7.88 -1.11
C TYR A 28 13.44 -8.04 -2.47
N ASP A 29 14.06 -8.69 -3.45
CA ASP A 29 13.45 -8.96 -4.76
C ASP A 29 12.43 -10.11 -4.71
N ASN A 30 12.44 -10.93 -3.65
CA ASN A 30 11.48 -12.01 -3.42
C ASN A 30 10.34 -11.61 -2.47
N LEU A 31 10.31 -10.36 -2.00
CA LEU A 31 9.21 -9.82 -1.21
C LEU A 31 8.10 -9.27 -2.10
N PHE A 32 6.95 -8.95 -1.51
CA PHE A 32 5.77 -8.53 -2.26
C PHE A 32 5.80 -7.05 -2.63
N ILE A 33 6.39 -6.21 -1.78
CA ILE A 33 6.66 -4.82 -2.10
C ILE A 33 7.86 -4.74 -3.05
N ASP A 34 7.77 -3.88 -4.07
CA ASP A 34 8.96 -3.49 -4.84
C ASP A 34 9.76 -2.43 -4.07
N TYR A 35 10.76 -2.89 -3.31
CA TYR A 35 11.60 -2.02 -2.49
C TYR A 35 12.53 -1.09 -3.29
N LYS A 36 12.64 -1.27 -4.62
CA LYS A 36 13.48 -0.41 -5.47
C LYS A 36 12.76 0.85 -5.94
N GLU A 37 11.44 0.88 -5.84
CA GLU A 37 10.60 1.97 -6.32
C GLU A 37 10.07 2.84 -5.17
N SER A 38 9.54 4.02 -5.51
CA SER A 38 8.79 4.86 -4.56
C SER A 38 7.36 4.34 -4.43
N LEU A 39 6.99 3.92 -3.22
CA LEU A 39 5.63 3.45 -2.93
C LEU A 39 4.63 4.60 -2.96
N GLU A 40 5.06 5.79 -2.54
CA GLU A 40 4.24 6.99 -2.60
C GLU A 40 3.86 7.30 -4.06
N GLN A 41 4.86 7.36 -4.95
CA GLN A 41 4.62 7.62 -6.38
C GLN A 41 3.74 6.54 -7.02
N ASN A 42 3.95 5.26 -6.65
CA ASN A 42 3.13 4.16 -7.14
C ASN A 42 1.68 4.28 -6.69
N PHE A 43 1.45 4.52 -5.40
CA PHE A 43 0.13 4.72 -4.83
C PHE A 43 -0.58 5.90 -5.47
N GLU A 44 0.09 7.06 -5.55
CA GLU A 44 -0.45 8.26 -6.17
C GLU A 44 -0.83 8.02 -7.63
N ARG A 45 0.03 7.36 -8.40
CA ARG A 45 -0.26 6.99 -9.78
C ARG A 45 -1.53 6.15 -9.89
N TYR A 46 -1.66 5.09 -9.10
CA TYR A 46 -2.86 4.24 -9.12
C TYR A 46 -4.12 5.00 -8.68
N LEU A 47 -4.01 5.86 -7.67
CA LEU A 47 -5.11 6.68 -7.18
C LEU A 47 -5.54 7.72 -8.23
N GLN A 48 -4.61 8.36 -8.93
CA GLN A 48 -4.93 9.30 -10.01
C GLN A 48 -5.61 8.61 -11.18
N LEU A 49 -5.13 7.42 -11.57
CA LEU A 49 -5.77 6.61 -12.60
C LEU A 49 -7.22 6.25 -12.20
N PHE A 50 -7.42 5.80 -10.96
CA PHE A 50 -8.76 5.51 -10.43
C PHE A 50 -9.67 6.76 -10.46
N LYS A 51 -9.19 7.90 -9.94
CA LYS A 51 -9.91 9.18 -9.95
C LYS A 51 -10.28 9.62 -11.37
N SER A 52 -9.38 9.46 -12.33
CA SER A 52 -9.63 9.83 -13.73
C SER A 52 -10.81 9.06 -14.32
N GLN A 53 -10.93 7.77 -14.03
CA GLN A 53 -12.04 6.95 -14.52
C GLN A 53 -13.37 7.28 -13.84
N VAL A 54 -13.35 7.67 -12.56
CA VAL A 54 -14.55 8.19 -11.88
C VAL A 54 -15.06 9.46 -12.58
N VAL A 55 -14.16 10.35 -13.00
CA VAL A 55 -14.53 11.57 -13.75
C VAL A 55 -15.13 11.21 -15.10
N ILE A 56 -14.52 10.30 -15.86
CA ILE A 56 -15.04 9.84 -17.16
C ILE A 56 -16.42 9.21 -16.99
N LEU A 57 -16.61 8.32 -16.00
CA LEU A 57 -17.89 7.70 -15.70
C LEU A 57 -18.97 8.75 -15.41
N SER A 58 -18.65 9.75 -14.60
CA SER A 58 -19.57 10.86 -14.28
C SER A 58 -19.98 11.65 -15.52
N GLN A 59 -19.03 11.93 -16.41
CA GLN A 59 -19.30 12.63 -17.67
C GLN A 59 -20.13 11.80 -18.65
N ALA A 60 -19.78 10.52 -18.83
CA ALA A 60 -20.51 9.58 -19.68
C ALA A 60 -21.96 9.43 -19.22
N ARG A 61 -22.17 9.30 -17.89
CA ARG A 61 -23.50 9.25 -17.28
C ARG A 61 -24.33 10.50 -17.56
N LYS A 62 -23.74 11.69 -17.42
CA LYS A 62 -24.45 12.95 -17.71
C LYS A 62 -24.87 13.08 -19.18
N LYS A 63 -24.14 12.43 -20.10
CA LYS A 63 -24.40 12.46 -21.54
C LYS A 63 -25.28 11.30 -22.03
N GLY A 64 -25.60 10.33 -21.18
CA GLY A 64 -26.32 9.12 -21.58
C GLY A 64 -25.51 8.20 -22.50
N ASP A 65 -24.18 8.28 -22.46
CA ASP A 65 -23.29 7.46 -23.30
C ASP A 65 -23.00 6.12 -22.62
N GLU A 66 -23.82 5.11 -22.93
CA GLU A 66 -23.74 3.78 -22.30
C GLU A 66 -22.44 3.03 -22.58
N LEU A 67 -21.89 3.17 -23.80
CA LEU A 67 -20.63 2.53 -24.15
C LEU A 67 -19.46 3.14 -23.38
N ALA A 68 -19.42 4.47 -23.27
CA ALA A 68 -18.41 5.14 -22.45
C ALA A 68 -18.56 4.80 -20.96
N MET A 69 -19.78 4.67 -20.45
CA MET A 69 -20.01 4.22 -19.06
C MET A 69 -19.48 2.81 -18.83
N GLN A 70 -19.79 1.86 -19.72
CA GLN A 70 -19.33 0.48 -19.60
C GLN A 70 -17.79 0.41 -19.66
N SER A 71 -17.17 1.14 -20.58
CA SER A 71 -15.72 1.22 -20.69
C SER A 71 -15.09 1.79 -19.41
N ALA A 72 -15.62 2.91 -18.90
CA ALA A 72 -15.13 3.53 -17.68
C ALA A 72 -15.25 2.58 -16.47
N LEU A 73 -16.35 1.83 -16.35
CA LEU A 73 -16.53 0.84 -15.27
C LEU A 73 -15.51 -0.30 -15.35
N LEU A 74 -15.25 -0.84 -16.54
CA LEU A 74 -14.26 -1.90 -16.73
C LEU A 74 -12.85 -1.44 -16.33
N ILE A 75 -12.47 -0.23 -16.74
CA ILE A 75 -11.14 0.33 -16.43
C ILE A 75 -11.06 0.74 -14.96
N LEU A 76 -12.13 1.31 -14.40
CA LEU A 76 -12.22 1.66 -12.97
C LEU A 76 -12.00 0.42 -12.08
N ARG A 77 -12.60 -0.72 -12.44
CA ARG A 77 -12.35 -2.00 -11.76
C ARG A 77 -10.86 -2.36 -11.80
N THR A 78 -10.20 -2.24 -12.95
CA THR A 78 -8.78 -2.55 -13.08
C THR A 78 -7.93 -1.68 -12.14
N HIS A 79 -8.16 -0.37 -12.07
CA HIS A 79 -7.40 0.50 -11.18
C HIS A 79 -7.72 0.25 -9.69
N ALA A 80 -8.95 -0.13 -9.36
CA ALA A 80 -9.29 -0.57 -8.01
C ALA A 80 -8.52 -1.84 -7.62
N MET A 81 -8.39 -2.79 -8.54
CA MET A 81 -7.57 -3.99 -8.33
C MET A 81 -6.09 -3.64 -8.13
N SER A 82 -5.54 -2.69 -8.89
CA SER A 82 -4.15 -2.23 -8.67
C SER A 82 -3.94 -1.67 -7.26
N LEU A 83 -4.88 -0.85 -6.77
CA LEU A 83 -4.83 -0.35 -5.39
C LEU A 83 -4.98 -1.48 -4.36
N THR A 84 -5.82 -2.48 -4.64
CA THR A 84 -5.99 -3.65 -3.77
C THR A 84 -4.66 -4.42 -3.68
N SER A 85 -4.06 -4.77 -4.82
CA SER A 85 -2.78 -5.48 -4.86
C SER A 85 -1.64 -4.69 -4.21
N PHE A 86 -1.66 -3.36 -4.29
CA PHE A 86 -0.70 -2.51 -3.59
C PHE A 86 -0.79 -2.69 -2.06
N PHE A 87 -2.00 -2.68 -1.50
CA PHE A 87 -2.18 -2.90 -0.06
C PHE A 87 -1.96 -4.35 0.35
N ASP A 88 -2.35 -5.32 -0.49
CA ASP A 88 -2.09 -6.74 -0.23
C ASP A 88 -0.59 -7.00 -0.11
N ALA A 89 0.25 -6.39 -0.97
CA ALA A 89 1.70 -6.49 -0.87
C ALA A 89 2.24 -5.99 0.49
N ILE A 90 1.68 -4.89 1.02
CA ILE A 90 2.04 -4.38 2.34
C ILE A 90 1.66 -5.36 3.45
N VAL A 91 0.48 -5.98 3.35
CA VAL A 91 0.03 -7.00 4.32
C VAL A 91 0.97 -8.20 4.32
N GLU A 92 1.28 -8.75 3.15
CA GLU A 92 2.13 -9.94 3.01
C GLU A 92 3.55 -9.70 3.55
N ASP A 93 4.13 -8.52 3.30
CA ASP A 93 5.46 -8.18 3.82
C ASP A 93 5.44 -7.88 5.33
N ALA A 94 4.40 -7.23 5.84
CA ALA A 94 4.24 -7.04 7.28
C ALA A 94 4.10 -8.38 8.01
N GLU A 95 3.34 -9.32 7.44
CA GLU A 95 3.23 -10.68 7.96
C GLU A 95 4.55 -11.45 7.86
N SER A 96 5.29 -11.28 6.77
CA SER A 96 6.63 -11.87 6.60
C SER A 96 7.57 -11.37 7.68
N LEU A 97 7.58 -10.07 7.96
CA LEU A 97 8.39 -9.46 9.00
C LEU A 97 8.06 -9.99 10.41
N LEU A 98 6.76 -10.16 10.72
CA LEU A 98 6.32 -10.76 11.99
C LEU A 98 6.76 -12.22 12.16
N ARG A 99 7.00 -12.93 11.05
CA ARG A 99 7.54 -14.30 11.04
C ARG A 99 9.07 -14.34 11.03
N THR A 100 9.73 -13.23 10.71
CA THR A 100 11.20 -13.12 10.70
C THR A 100 11.74 -12.86 12.10
N GLY A 101 12.73 -13.66 12.50
CA GLY A 101 13.42 -13.53 13.78
C GLY A 101 12.53 -13.82 14.98
N GLU A 102 12.97 -13.37 16.16
CA GLU A 102 12.20 -13.51 17.39
C GLU A 102 11.49 -12.20 17.76
N TRP A 103 10.19 -12.33 18.04
CA TRP A 103 9.35 -11.28 18.59
C TRP A 103 8.92 -11.65 20.01
N SER A 104 8.90 -10.64 20.89
CA SER A 104 8.32 -10.83 22.23
C SER A 104 6.82 -11.14 22.10
N LYS A 105 6.33 -12.06 22.90
CA LYS A 105 4.89 -12.31 22.99
C LYS A 105 4.19 -11.06 23.48
N ILE A 106 3.09 -10.69 22.84
CA ILE A 106 2.24 -9.60 23.30
C ILE A 106 1.54 -10.05 24.59
N PRO A 107 1.75 -9.36 25.74
CA PRO A 107 1.08 -9.71 26.99
C PRO A 107 -0.44 -9.53 26.92
N GLU A 108 -1.19 -10.34 27.67
CA GLU A 108 -2.63 -10.16 27.81
C GLU A 108 -2.93 -8.77 28.42
N GLY A 109 -3.83 -8.02 27.80
CA GLY A 109 -4.17 -6.67 28.22
C GLY A 109 -3.10 -5.60 27.93
N TYR A 110 -2.08 -5.90 27.12
CA TYR A 110 -1.13 -4.90 26.66
C TYR A 110 -1.83 -3.70 26.00
N LYS A 111 -1.42 -2.50 26.39
CA LYS A 111 -1.82 -1.24 25.78
C LYS A 111 -0.57 -0.51 25.32
N LEU A 112 -0.66 0.17 24.18
CA LEU A 112 0.41 1.04 23.73
C LEU A 112 0.71 2.11 24.80
N PRO A 113 2.00 2.35 25.12
CA PRO A 113 2.38 3.44 26.01
C PRO A 113 1.90 4.81 25.52
N GLU A 114 1.51 5.68 26.45
CA GLU A 114 0.93 7.01 26.13
C GLU A 114 1.85 7.89 25.27
N CYS A 115 3.17 7.72 25.37
CA CYS A 115 4.13 8.46 24.55
C CYS A 115 4.00 8.20 23.05
N TYR A 116 3.28 7.15 22.63
CA TYR A 116 3.01 6.83 21.23
C TYR A 116 1.62 7.29 20.76
N ASN A 117 0.75 7.75 21.66
CA ASN A 117 -0.55 8.32 21.28
C ASN A 117 -0.30 9.74 20.71
N LYS A 118 0.01 9.83 19.42
CA LYS A 118 0.01 11.10 18.70
C LYS A 118 -1.42 11.38 18.22
N GLU A 119 -1.95 12.55 18.60
CA GLU A 119 -3.27 13.07 18.20
C GLU A 119 -3.39 13.34 16.70
#